data_AF-A0A2K3LAK3-F1
#
_entry.id   AF-A0A2K3LAK3-F1
#
_cell.length_a   1.000
_cell.length_b   1.000
_cell.length_c   1.000
_cell.angle_alpha   90.00
_cell.angle_beta   90.00
_cell.angle_gamma   90.00
#
_symmetry.space_group_name_H-M   'P 1'
#
loop_
_entity.id
_entity.type
_entity.pdbx_description
1 polymer ?
#
loop_
_entity_poly.entity_id
_entity_poly.type
_entity_poly.pdbx_seq_one_letter_code
_entity_poly.pdbx_strand_id
1 'polypeptide(L)'
;GKGRNSSVPTEVAIAAVTVAVMAVVVMFGRTSKTIVVATIVVVLLLVLVAFWWSGSNTDVEPQYSGARIEGDVITLDFVKQMMDDFKKQKCLHKRYAFQIVLQTKEMLQALPSLVDITVPHGKHFTVCGDVHGQEIVICSNSDMLQCYSVL
;
A
#
# COMPACT_ATOMS: atom_id res chain seq x y z
N GLY A 1 -28.12 9.44 31.88
CA GLY A 1 -27.46 10.09 30.73
C GLY A 1 -26.28 9.26 30.28
N LYS A 2 -26.22 8.87 29.01
CA LYS A 2 -25.03 8.26 28.41
C LYS A 2 -24.92 8.83 27.01
N GLY A 3 -24.18 9.94 26.90
CA GLY A 3 -23.93 10.64 25.65
C GLY A 3 -23.21 9.72 24.68
N ARG A 4 -23.84 9.45 23.54
CA ARG A 4 -23.21 8.80 22.40
C ARG A 4 -22.40 9.87 21.69
N ASN A 5 -21.10 9.90 21.94
CA ASN A 5 -20.18 10.71 21.16
C ASN A 5 -19.96 9.96 19.84
N SER A 6 -20.85 10.18 18.88
CA SER A 6 -20.62 9.78 17.49
C SER A 6 -19.56 10.70 16.91
N SER A 7 -18.29 10.31 17.06
CA SER A 7 -17.19 10.95 16.34
C SER A 7 -17.37 10.61 14.87
N VAL A 8 -18.05 11.49 14.13
CA VAL A 8 -18.08 11.43 12.67
C VAL A 8 -16.60 11.49 12.23
N PRO A 9 -16.12 10.55 11.40
CA PRO A 9 -14.74 10.59 10.95
C PRO A 9 -14.46 11.95 10.33
N THR A 10 -13.36 12.59 10.70
CA THR A 10 -12.96 13.93 10.23
C THR A 10 -13.00 14.03 8.70
N GLU A 11 -12.64 12.93 8.03
CA GLU A 11 -12.71 12.78 6.57
C GLU A 11 -14.14 12.91 6.00
N VAL A 12 -15.14 12.34 6.68
CA VAL A 12 -16.55 12.43 6.27
C VAL A 12 -17.08 13.84 6.48
N ALA A 13 -16.62 14.51 7.54
CA ALA A 13 -16.97 15.91 7.79
C ALA A 13 -16.35 16.84 6.73
N ILE A 14 -15.08 16.63 6.36
CA ILE A 14 -14.39 17.40 5.30
C ILE A 14 -15.05 17.15 3.93
N ALA A 15 -15.36 15.89 3.61
CA ALA A 15 -16.08 15.54 2.38
C ALA A 15 -17.47 16.18 2.33
N ALA A 16 -18.22 16.18 3.43
CA ALA A 16 -19.53 16.83 3.50
C ALA A 16 -19.44 18.35 3.31
N VAL A 17 -18.45 19.00 3.92
CA VAL A 17 -18.23 20.45 3.79
C VAL A 17 -17.83 20.83 2.37
N THR A 18 -16.92 20.07 1.74
CA THR A 18 -16.48 20.32 0.36
C THR A 18 -17.63 20.13 -0.65
N VAL A 19 -18.45 19.09 -0.49
CA VAL A 19 -19.64 18.87 -1.32
C VAL A 19 -20.67 20.00 -1.13
N ALA A 20 -20.90 20.45 0.11
CA ALA A 20 -21.84 21.52 0.41
C ALA A 20 -21.39 22.86 -0.21
N VAL A 21 -20.09 23.21 -0.12
CA VAL A 21 -19.55 24.42 -0.72
C VAL A 21 -19.63 24.37 -2.25
N MET A 22 -19.30 23.22 -2.86
CA MET A 22 -19.43 23.04 -4.32
C MET A 22 -20.89 23.16 -4.79
N ALA A 23 -21.84 22.60 -4.03
CA ALA A 23 -23.27 22.73 -4.34
C ALA A 23 -23.73 24.19 -4.28
N VAL A 24 -23.27 24.97 -3.29
CA VAL A 24 -23.59 26.40 -3.19
C VAL A 24 -23.02 27.21 -4.37
N VAL A 25 -21.79 26.90 -4.80
CA VAL A 25 -21.16 27.54 -5.96
C VAL A 25 -21.92 27.23 -7.26
N VAL A 26 -22.39 26.00 -7.43
CA VAL A 26 -23.19 25.59 -8.61
C VAL A 26 -24.60 26.19 -8.59
N MET A 27 -25.23 26.29 -7.42
CA MET A 27 -26.59 26.85 -7.30
C MET A 27 -26.65 28.38 -7.47
N PHE A 28 -25.58 29.11 -7.11
CA PHE A 28 -25.52 30.57 -7.23
C PHE A 28 -24.82 31.08 -8.50
N GLY A 29 -24.12 30.22 -9.25
CA GLY A 29 -23.48 30.60 -10.51
C GLY A 29 -24.44 30.55 -11.71
N ARG A 30 -24.88 31.70 -12.22
CA ARG A 30 -25.41 31.77 -13.60
C ARG A 30 -24.26 31.47 -14.57
N THR A 31 -24.08 30.22 -14.98
CA THR A 31 -22.93 29.84 -15.80
C THR A 31 -23.31 29.14 -17.11
N SER A 32 -22.66 29.56 -18.19
CA SER A 32 -22.81 29.06 -19.56
C SER A 32 -22.59 27.55 -19.67
N LYS A 33 -23.16 26.92 -20.72
CA LYS A 33 -23.09 25.47 -21.02
C LYS A 33 -21.67 24.89 -20.89
N THR A 34 -20.64 25.66 -21.23
CA THR A 34 -19.22 25.29 -21.10
C THR A 34 -18.75 25.10 -19.65
N ILE A 35 -19.24 25.93 -18.73
CA ILE A 35 -18.86 25.86 -17.31
C ILE A 35 -19.56 24.67 -16.63
N VAL A 36 -20.82 24.41 -16.99
CA VAL A 36 -21.55 23.23 -16.48
C VAL A 36 -20.87 21.92 -16.89
N VAL A 37 -20.35 21.83 -18.10
CA VAL A 37 -19.58 20.65 -18.54
C VAL A 37 -18.26 20.55 -17.78
N ALA A 38 -17.54 21.66 -17.61
CA ALA A 38 -16.28 21.67 -16.86
C ALA A 38 -16.47 21.28 -15.39
N THR A 39 -17.54 21.74 -14.74
CA THR A 39 -17.84 21.38 -13.35
C THR A 39 -18.19 19.90 -13.23
N ILE A 40 -18.96 19.34 -14.16
CA ILE A 40 -19.27 17.90 -14.17
C ILE A 40 -18.00 17.06 -14.31
N VAL A 41 -17.08 17.44 -15.20
CA VAL A 41 -15.79 16.73 -15.37
C VAL A 41 -14.94 16.82 -14.11
N VAL A 42 -14.84 17.99 -13.49
CA VAL A 42 -14.09 18.17 -12.23
C VAL A 42 -14.71 17.35 -11.09
N VAL A 43 -16.04 17.34 -10.98
CA VAL A 43 -16.75 16.52 -9.99
C VAL A 43 -16.53 15.03 -10.26
N LEU A 44 -16.58 14.59 -11.52
CA LEU A 44 -16.24 13.21 -11.89
C LEU A 44 -14.82 12.85 -11.51
N LEU A 45 -13.84 13.70 -11.78
CA LEU A 45 -12.45 13.48 -11.38
C LEU A 45 -12.29 13.41 -9.86
N LEU A 46 -12.94 14.31 -9.11
CA LEU A 46 -12.91 14.29 -7.65
C LEU A 46 -13.60 13.05 -7.07
N VAL A 47 -14.72 12.63 -7.64
CA VAL A 47 -15.43 11.40 -7.25
C VAL A 47 -14.60 10.17 -7.59
N LEU A 48 -13.93 10.14 -8.76
CA LEU A 48 -13.03 9.04 -9.13
C LEU A 48 -11.82 8.96 -8.20
N VAL A 49 -11.23 10.10 -7.82
CA VAL A 49 -10.12 10.18 -6.86
C VAL A 49 -10.59 9.74 -5.46
N ALA A 50 -11.75 10.22 -4.99
CA ALA A 50 -12.31 9.84 -3.69
C ALA A 50 -12.74 8.36 -3.64
N PHE A 51 -13.30 7.84 -4.74
CA PHE A 51 -13.69 6.43 -4.86
C PHE A 51 -12.46 5.52 -4.90
N TRP A 52 -11.39 5.93 -5.60
CA TRP A 52 -10.09 5.28 -5.53
C TRP A 52 -9.53 5.27 -4.10
N TRP A 53 -9.63 6.38 -3.37
CA TRP A 53 -9.18 6.46 -1.99
C TRP A 53 -10.01 5.61 -1.01
N SER A 54 -11.30 5.41 -1.29
CA SER A 54 -12.23 4.68 -0.43
C SER A 54 -12.00 3.16 -0.40
N GLY A 55 -11.19 2.60 -1.31
CA GLY A 55 -10.95 1.15 -1.40
C GLY A 55 -9.96 0.58 -0.37
N SER A 56 -9.22 1.42 0.35
CA SER A 56 -8.01 0.99 1.09
C SER A 56 -8.20 0.70 2.58
N ASN A 57 -9.42 0.85 3.14
CA ASN A 57 -9.65 0.64 4.57
C ASN A 57 -10.08 -0.80 4.88
N THR A 58 -9.13 -1.72 4.81
CA THR A 58 -9.25 -2.97 5.59
C THR A 58 -8.79 -2.65 7.01
N ASP A 59 -9.72 -2.47 7.91
CA ASP A 59 -9.40 -2.32 9.34
C ASP A 59 -8.66 -3.58 9.82
N VAL A 60 -7.56 -3.38 10.54
CA VAL A 60 -6.78 -4.50 11.08
C VAL A 60 -7.30 -4.75 12.47
N GLU A 61 -7.75 -5.97 12.78
CA GLU A 61 -8.33 -6.22 14.09
C GLU A 61 -7.32 -5.89 15.21
N PRO A 62 -7.76 -5.25 16.32
CA PRO A 62 -6.86 -4.81 17.38
C PRO A 62 -6.08 -5.96 18.03
N GLN A 63 -6.61 -7.18 17.93
CA GLN A 63 -6.01 -8.42 18.40
C GLN A 63 -4.85 -8.96 17.54
N TYR A 64 -4.61 -8.38 16.35
CA TYR A 64 -3.50 -8.81 15.50
C TYR A 64 -2.14 -8.42 16.10
N SER A 65 -1.34 -9.41 16.46
CA SER A 65 -0.04 -9.24 17.15
C SER A 65 1.18 -9.47 16.26
N GLY A 66 0.98 -9.59 14.94
CA GLY A 66 2.06 -9.73 13.97
C GLY A 66 2.61 -8.39 13.48
N ALA A 67 3.60 -8.44 12.60
CA ALA A 67 4.22 -7.28 11.96
C ALA A 67 3.17 -6.34 11.32
N ARG A 68 3.30 -5.04 11.59
CA ARG A 68 2.38 -4.00 11.07
C ARG A 68 3.15 -3.00 10.22
N ILE A 69 2.57 -2.64 9.08
CA ILE A 69 3.07 -1.55 8.24
C ILE A 69 2.47 -0.25 8.79
N GLU A 70 3.30 0.69 9.24
CA GLU A 70 2.85 2.02 9.60
C GLU A 70 2.76 2.90 8.35
N GLY A 71 1.54 3.22 7.92
CA GLY A 71 1.28 3.99 6.71
C GLY A 71 1.46 3.17 5.43
N ASP A 72 2.04 3.79 4.40
CA ASP A 72 2.11 3.24 3.05
C ASP A 72 3.49 2.65 2.69
N VAL A 73 4.50 2.80 3.55
CA VAL A 73 5.89 2.44 3.24
C VAL A 73 6.29 1.15 3.93
N ILE A 74 6.73 0.16 3.15
CA ILE A 74 7.33 -1.07 3.67
C ILE A 74 8.74 -0.75 4.19
N THR A 75 8.95 -0.88 5.49
CA THR A 75 10.26 -0.65 6.14
C THR A 75 11.03 -1.96 6.31
N LEU A 76 12.36 -1.87 6.42
CA LEU A 76 13.21 -3.04 6.67
C LEU A 76 12.87 -3.73 8.01
N ASP A 77 12.52 -2.95 9.04
CA ASP A 77 12.16 -3.48 10.35
C ASP A 77 10.86 -4.29 10.29
N PHE A 78 9.88 -3.84 9.49
CA PHE A 78 8.68 -4.62 9.22
C PHE A 78 9.01 -5.95 8.54
N VAL A 79 9.89 -5.95 7.53
CA VAL A 79 10.27 -7.19 6.83
C VAL A 79 10.96 -8.17 7.77
N LYS A 80 11.87 -7.70 8.62
CA LYS A 80 12.53 -8.54 9.64
C LYS A 80 11.52 -9.14 10.61
N GLN A 81 10.61 -8.32 11.12
CA GLN A 81 9.56 -8.78 12.03
C GLN A 81 8.61 -9.78 11.37
N MET A 82 8.26 -9.55 10.11
CA MET A 82 7.43 -10.45 9.30
C MET A 82 8.12 -11.81 9.09
N MET A 83 9.42 -11.82 8.78
CA MET A 83 10.20 -13.05 8.68
C MET A 83 10.24 -13.81 10.01
N ASP A 84 10.43 -13.11 11.14
CA ASP A 84 10.40 -13.71 12.47
C ASP A 84 9.02 -14.29 12.83
N ASP A 85 7.95 -13.62 12.41
CA ASP A 85 6.59 -14.11 12.60
C ASP A 85 6.33 -15.37 11.72
N PHE A 86 6.82 -15.40 10.48
CA PHE A 86 6.75 -16.60 9.64
C PHE A 86 7.57 -17.76 10.19
N LYS A 87 8.76 -17.50 10.74
CA LYS A 87 9.57 -18.50 11.48
C LYS A 87 8.77 -19.12 12.64
N LYS A 88 7.87 -18.34 13.26
CA LYS A 88 6.98 -18.78 14.36
C LYS A 88 5.62 -19.31 13.87
N GLN A 89 5.47 -19.57 12.57
CA GLN A 89 4.22 -20.00 11.93
C GLN A 89 3.02 -19.06 12.16
N LYS A 90 3.27 -17.77 12.36
CA LYS A 90 2.20 -16.78 12.42
C LYS A 90 1.84 -16.31 11.02
N CYS A 91 0.55 -16.08 10.79
CA CYS A 91 0.06 -15.58 9.50
C CYS A 91 0.17 -14.06 9.40
N LEU A 92 0.54 -13.57 8.22
CA LEU A 92 0.46 -12.15 7.88
C LEU A 92 -1.00 -11.74 7.66
N HIS A 93 -1.38 -10.56 8.16
CA HIS A 93 -2.73 -10.04 7.94
C HIS A 93 -2.99 -9.76 6.45
N LYS A 94 -4.21 -10.06 5.98
CA LYS A 94 -4.59 -9.97 4.55
C LYS A 94 -4.36 -8.56 3.97
N ARG A 95 -4.65 -7.51 4.74
CA ARG A 95 -4.36 -6.11 4.35
C ARG A 95 -2.91 -5.93 3.89
N TYR A 96 -1.96 -6.36 4.72
CA TYR A 96 -0.54 -6.17 4.44
C TYR A 96 -0.09 -7.07 3.28
N ALA A 97 -0.63 -8.28 3.18
CA ALA A 97 -0.38 -9.14 2.03
C ALA A 97 -0.82 -8.47 0.71
N PHE A 98 -2.02 -7.87 0.67
CA PHE A 98 -2.50 -7.12 -0.50
C PHE A 98 -1.62 -5.92 -0.81
N GLN A 99 -1.20 -5.16 0.20
CA GLN A 99 -0.32 -4.01 0.03
C GLN A 99 1.02 -4.41 -0.60
N ILE A 100 1.66 -5.48 -0.12
CA ILE A 100 2.92 -5.99 -0.66
C ILE A 100 2.75 -6.42 -2.12
N VAL A 101 1.70 -7.21 -2.41
CA VAL A 101 1.47 -7.72 -3.77
C VAL A 101 1.17 -6.59 -4.75
N LEU A 102 0.40 -5.58 -4.34
CA LEU A 102 0.06 -4.45 -5.21
C LEU A 102 1.31 -3.61 -5.53
N GLN A 103 2.11 -3.25 -4.51
CA GLN A 103 3.35 -2.51 -4.71
C GLN A 103 4.35 -3.30 -5.57
N THR A 104 4.47 -4.61 -5.32
CA THR A 104 5.36 -5.49 -6.11
C THR A 104 4.90 -5.56 -7.57
N LYS A 105 3.59 -5.68 -7.81
CA LYS A 105 3.04 -5.70 -9.17
C LYS A 105 3.38 -4.41 -9.91
N GLU A 106 3.18 -3.25 -9.28
CA GLU A 106 3.50 -1.95 -9.89
C GLU A 106 4.99 -1.84 -10.24
N MET A 107 5.88 -2.28 -9.34
CA MET A 107 7.33 -2.31 -9.58
C MET A 107 7.70 -3.25 -10.74
N LEU A 108 7.16 -4.48 -10.75
CA LEU A 108 7.47 -5.47 -11.79
C LEU A 108 6.90 -5.07 -13.15
N GLN A 109 5.75 -4.39 -13.18
CA GLN A 109 5.16 -3.88 -14.43
C GLN A 109 5.98 -2.76 -15.08
N ALA A 110 6.74 -2.01 -14.29
CA ALA A 110 7.63 -0.98 -14.81
C ALA A 110 8.95 -1.52 -15.39
N LEU A 111 9.31 -2.77 -15.10
CA LEU A 111 10.55 -3.38 -15.55
C LEU A 111 10.40 -4.04 -16.93
N PRO A 112 11.44 -3.97 -17.78
CA PRO A 112 11.47 -4.70 -19.06
C PRO A 112 11.56 -6.21 -18.83
N SER A 113 11.22 -7.00 -19.87
CA SER A 113 11.29 -8.47 -19.81
C SER A 113 12.71 -9.02 -19.67
N LEU A 114 13.73 -8.24 -20.04
CA LEU A 114 15.15 -8.54 -19.84
C LEU A 114 15.77 -7.40 -19.05
N VAL A 115 16.29 -7.70 -17.87
CA VAL A 115 16.92 -6.74 -16.98
C VAL A 115 18.44 -6.94 -17.00
N ASP A 116 19.16 -5.93 -17.47
CA ASP A 116 20.62 -5.93 -17.45
C ASP A 116 21.15 -5.45 -16.09
N ILE A 117 21.89 -6.32 -15.40
CA ILE A 117 22.48 -6.02 -14.09
C ILE A 117 23.99 -5.82 -14.25
N THR A 118 24.48 -4.60 -14.04
CA THR A 118 25.91 -4.31 -14.04
C THR A 118 26.48 -4.45 -12.62
N VAL A 119 27.39 -5.40 -12.41
CA VAL A 119 28.06 -5.61 -11.12
C VAL A 119 29.43 -4.94 -11.13
N PRO A 120 29.67 -3.91 -10.30
CA PRO A 120 30.96 -3.22 -10.26
C PRO A 120 32.05 -4.07 -9.59
N HIS A 121 33.30 -3.74 -9.88
CA HIS A 121 34.47 -4.48 -9.39
C HIS A 121 34.49 -4.56 -7.85
N GLY A 122 34.68 -5.76 -7.30
CA GLY A 122 34.69 -6.02 -5.86
C GLY A 122 33.31 -6.06 -5.18
N LYS A 123 32.22 -6.12 -5.95
CA LYS A 123 30.87 -6.45 -5.45
C LYS A 123 30.47 -7.86 -5.87
N HIS A 124 29.64 -8.48 -5.06
CA HIS A 124 29.12 -9.83 -5.30
C HIS A 124 27.62 -9.78 -5.61
N PHE A 125 27.16 -10.70 -6.45
CA PHE A 125 25.76 -10.91 -6.78
C PHE A 125 25.41 -12.37 -6.53
N THR A 126 24.38 -12.62 -5.73
CA THR A 126 23.96 -13.97 -5.37
C THR A 126 22.79 -14.39 -6.25
N VAL A 127 22.95 -15.50 -6.96
CA VAL A 127 21.89 -16.11 -7.78
C VAL A 127 21.30 -17.29 -7.01
N CYS A 128 20.02 -17.21 -6.67
CA CYS A 128 19.27 -18.32 -6.09
C CYS A 128 18.41 -18.98 -7.18
N GLY A 129 18.42 -20.32 -7.20
CA GLY A 129 17.51 -21.11 -8.05
C GLY A 129 16.12 -21.27 -7.42
N ASP A 130 15.38 -22.26 -7.89
CA ASP A 130 14.02 -22.53 -7.40
C ASP A 130 14.00 -22.96 -5.93
N VAL A 131 13.09 -22.36 -5.15
CA VAL A 131 12.95 -22.56 -3.71
C VAL A 131 11.70 -23.35 -3.31
N HIS A 132 10.76 -23.59 -4.23
CA HIS A 132 9.58 -24.45 -4.03
C HIS A 132 8.81 -24.22 -2.68
N GLY A 133 8.70 -22.98 -2.20
CA GLY A 133 7.96 -22.65 -0.98
C GLY A 133 8.61 -23.15 0.32
N GLN A 134 9.92 -23.45 0.31
CA GLN A 134 10.65 -23.83 1.51
C GLN A 134 11.07 -22.59 2.31
N GLU A 135 10.12 -22.04 3.09
CA GLU A 135 10.32 -20.85 3.94
C GLU A 135 11.55 -20.94 4.85
N ILE A 136 11.85 -22.14 5.35
CA ILE A 136 13.03 -22.43 6.20
C ILE A 136 14.34 -22.16 5.43
N VAL A 137 14.40 -22.54 4.15
CA VAL A 137 15.59 -22.35 3.31
C VAL A 137 15.79 -20.87 2.96
N ILE A 138 14.71 -20.13 2.71
CA ILE A 138 14.77 -18.68 2.39
C ILE A 138 15.24 -17.87 3.61
N CYS A 139 14.70 -18.17 4.79
CA CYS A 139 15.11 -17.53 6.03
C CYS A 139 16.57 -17.86 6.40
N SER A 140 16.97 -19.12 6.23
CA SER A 140 18.35 -19.56 6.51
C SER A 140 19.35 -18.90 5.56
N ASN A 141 19.04 -18.78 4.26
CA ASN A 141 19.91 -18.11 3.28
C ASN A 141 20.06 -16.60 3.54
N SER A 142 19.01 -15.96 4.07
CA SER A 142 19.07 -14.54 4.45
C SER A 142 20.07 -14.31 5.60
N ASP A 143 20.19 -15.27 6.51
CA ASP A 143 21.19 -15.29 7.58
C ASP A 143 22.57 -15.82 7.08
N MET A 144 22.59 -16.54 5.95
CA MET A 144 23.79 -17.14 5.33
C MET A 144 24.58 -16.18 4.41
N LEU A 145 24.21 -14.90 4.34
CA LEU A 145 24.99 -13.86 3.63
C LEU A 145 26.41 -13.64 4.21
N GLN A 146 26.77 -14.33 5.31
CA GLN A 146 28.16 -14.43 5.79
C GLN A 146 28.94 -15.63 5.20
N CYS A 147 28.25 -16.60 4.57
CA CYS A 147 28.80 -17.91 4.21
C CYS A 147 28.43 -18.31 2.78
N TYR A 148 28.81 -17.53 1.78
CA TYR A 148 29.28 -18.07 0.49
C TYR A 148 29.81 -16.93 -0.37
N SER A 149 31.02 -16.52 -0.04
CA SER A 149 31.97 -15.99 -1.01
C SER A 149 32.20 -17.10 -2.04
N VAL A 150 31.39 -17.16 -3.10
CA VAL A 150 31.72 -17.99 -4.27
C VAL A 150 32.42 -17.05 -5.26
N LEU A 151 33.75 -17.16 -5.22
CA LEU A 151 34.78 -16.52 -6.04
C LEU A 151 34.99 -15.01 -5.83
#